data_AF-A0A6L5BFC9-F1
#
_entry.id   AF-A0A6L5BFC9-F1
#
_cell.length_a   1.000
_cell.length_b   1.000
_cell.length_c   1.000
_cell.angle_alpha   90.00
_cell.angle_beta   90.00
_cell.angle_gamma   90.00
#
_symmetry.space_group_name_H-M   'P 1'
#
loop_
_entity.id
_entity.type
_entity.pdbx_description
1 polymer ?
#
loop_
_entity_poly.entity_id
_entity_poly.type
_entity_poly.pdbx_seq_one_letter_code
_entity_poly.pdbx_strand_id
1 'polypeptide(L)'
;MTKTLSISSSSYRLHHYYTKPTSRLTSVSLKIRALSSPSSSSSTTSMATKVGPAVIVGGGRVGRALQDMGSGDDLLVKRGEAVPLDFEGPILVCTRNDDLDAVLDSTPKSRWNADLVFFQNGMMEPWFESKGLGDAGQVLAYFAVSKLGEPPIDGKTDTNPEGLTAAYGKWASAVAARLQAGGLSCKVLEKADFQKQMLEKLIWISAFMLVGARHPGATVGAVEKEFRSEVSSLISELASAAAAEKSITFEDAMEDRLCAYSRAVAHFPTAVKEFKWRNGWFYALSKKAIAAGKPDPCPLHTAWLKELNVVQD
;
A
#
# COMPACT_ATOMS: atom_id res chain seq x y z
N MET A 1 -32.72 63.07 -11.25
CA MET A 1 -33.60 63.86 -10.36
C MET A 1 -33.56 63.20 -8.99
N THR A 2 -32.87 63.80 -8.01
CA THR A 2 -33.49 64.55 -6.88
C THR A 2 -34.03 63.59 -5.80
N LYS A 3 -33.21 63.21 -4.80
CA LYS A 3 -33.17 63.73 -3.40
C LYS A 3 -34.46 63.43 -2.60
N THR A 4 -34.39 62.94 -1.35
CA THR A 4 -34.18 63.79 -0.15
C THR A 4 -33.86 62.99 1.14
N LEU A 5 -33.12 63.66 2.05
CA LEU A 5 -32.67 63.44 3.47
C LEU A 5 -33.50 62.49 4.40
N SER A 6 -32.98 61.78 5.43
CA SER A 6 -32.05 62.06 6.59
C SER A 6 -32.76 62.75 7.79
N ILE A 7 -32.43 62.62 9.11
CA ILE A 7 -31.15 62.39 9.85
C ILE A 7 -31.38 61.78 11.29
N SER A 8 -30.34 61.20 11.93
CA SER A 8 -29.97 61.23 13.39
C SER A 8 -30.26 59.99 14.29
N SER A 9 -29.46 59.64 15.34
CA SER A 9 -28.41 60.40 16.06
C SER A 9 -27.25 59.57 16.69
N SER A 10 -26.12 60.25 16.93
CA SER A 10 -25.08 60.11 18.00
C SER A 10 -24.40 58.74 18.29
N SER A 11 -23.07 58.60 18.10
CA SER A 11 -21.94 59.04 18.98
C SER A 11 -21.75 58.14 20.23
N TYR A 12 -20.55 57.70 20.64
CA TYR A 12 -19.26 58.39 20.66
C TYR A 12 -18.05 57.48 20.34
N ARG A 13 -16.94 58.08 19.88
CA ARG A 13 -15.58 57.50 19.90
C ARG A 13 -14.74 58.24 20.96
N LEU A 14 -13.72 57.57 21.52
CA LEU A 14 -12.47 58.24 21.87
C LEU A 14 -11.28 57.27 21.83
N HIS A 15 -10.18 57.74 21.22
CA HIS A 15 -8.86 57.11 21.28
C HIS A 15 -8.23 57.30 22.69
N HIS A 16 -7.14 56.60 23.00
CA HIS A 16 -5.85 57.29 23.19
C HIS A 16 -4.61 56.38 23.23
N TYR A 17 -3.59 56.87 22.52
CA TYR A 17 -2.13 56.78 22.67
C TYR A 17 -1.38 55.50 23.08
N TYR A 18 -0.47 55.16 22.18
CA TYR A 18 0.73 54.34 22.37
C TYR A 18 1.81 55.15 23.12
N THR A 19 2.37 54.62 24.20
CA THR A 19 3.67 55.04 24.76
C THR A 19 4.45 53.81 25.27
N LYS A 20 5.77 53.79 25.02
CA LYS A 20 6.68 52.72 25.51
C LYS A 20 7.21 53.09 26.90
N PRO A 21 7.26 52.16 27.86
CA PRO A 21 8.11 52.26 29.04
C PRO A 21 9.41 51.47 28.84
N THR A 22 10.55 52.15 28.91
CA THR A 22 11.83 51.51 29.25
C THR A 22 11.99 51.45 30.77
N SER A 23 12.11 50.26 31.34
CA SER A 23 12.63 50.10 32.70
C SER A 23 13.39 48.77 32.84
N ARG A 24 14.62 48.85 33.37
CA ARG A 24 15.41 47.69 33.77
C ARG A 24 14.90 47.22 35.12
N LEU A 25 14.54 45.94 35.24
CA LEU A 25 14.44 45.28 36.54
C LEU A 25 15.21 43.95 36.49
N THR A 26 16.12 43.81 37.44
CA THR A 26 17.01 42.66 37.60
C THR A 26 16.25 41.44 38.09
N SER A 27 16.17 40.39 37.26
CA SER A 27 15.67 39.08 37.70
C SER A 27 16.70 38.40 38.59
N VAL A 28 16.33 38.16 39.85
CA VAL A 28 17.14 37.41 40.82
C VAL A 28 17.08 35.92 40.46
N SER A 29 18.22 35.33 40.10
CA SER A 29 18.31 33.92 39.72
C SER A 29 18.18 32.98 40.93
N LEU A 30 16.96 32.50 41.18
CA LEU A 30 16.71 31.35 42.06
C LEU A 30 17.20 30.05 41.39
N LYS A 31 18.40 29.60 41.75
CA LYS A 31 18.95 28.30 41.35
C LYS A 31 18.21 27.15 42.05
N ILE A 32 17.13 26.66 41.46
CA ILE A 32 16.57 25.35 41.83
C ILE A 32 17.49 24.27 41.23
N ARG A 33 18.19 23.55 42.11
CA ARG A 33 19.16 22.50 41.74
C ARG A 33 18.40 21.19 41.48
N ALA A 34 17.82 21.06 40.28
CA ALA A 34 17.27 19.79 39.83
C ALA A 34 18.39 18.73 39.77
N LEU A 35 18.19 17.57 40.40
CA LEU A 35 19.09 16.43 40.22
C LEU A 35 18.88 15.87 38.81
N SER A 36 19.90 16.00 37.97
CA SER A 36 19.94 15.36 36.66
C SER A 36 20.25 13.87 36.83
N SER A 37 19.22 13.03 36.75
CA SER A 37 19.40 11.61 36.44
C SER A 37 20.08 11.48 35.08
N PRO A 38 21.11 10.64 34.91
CA PRO A 38 21.73 10.44 33.60
C PRO A 38 20.73 9.76 32.68
N SER A 39 20.23 10.47 31.67
CA SER A 39 19.48 9.87 30.58
C SER A 39 20.44 9.00 29.77
N SER A 40 20.36 7.69 30.00
CA SER A 40 21.00 6.68 29.16
C SER A 40 20.41 6.75 27.77
N SER A 41 21.02 7.56 26.91
CA SER A 41 20.85 7.50 25.47
C SER A 41 21.44 6.19 24.97
N SER A 42 20.66 5.11 25.08
CA SER A 42 20.95 3.85 24.42
C SER A 42 20.86 4.09 22.92
N SER A 43 22.00 4.39 22.30
CA SER A 43 22.20 4.22 20.88
C SER A 43 21.96 2.75 20.57
N THR A 44 20.73 2.43 20.12
CA THR A 44 20.39 1.13 19.57
C THR A 44 21.14 0.98 18.26
N THR A 45 22.39 0.51 18.35
CA THR A 45 23.16 -0.01 17.23
C THR A 45 22.36 -1.19 16.68
N SER A 46 21.54 -0.94 15.66
CA SER A 46 20.86 -1.99 14.93
C SER A 46 21.94 -2.86 14.29
N MET A 47 22.20 -4.03 14.88
CA MET A 47 23.02 -5.02 14.19
C MET A 47 22.32 -5.34 12.88
N ALA A 48 22.97 -5.00 11.76
CA ALA A 48 22.43 -5.25 10.45
C ALA A 48 22.21 -6.77 10.32
N THR A 49 20.95 -7.19 10.28
CA THR A 49 20.59 -8.59 10.13
C THR A 49 21.18 -9.10 8.82
N LYS A 50 22.11 -10.06 8.90
CA LYS A 50 22.79 -10.60 7.72
C LYS A 50 21.75 -11.14 6.74
N VAL A 51 21.66 -10.54 5.55
CA VAL A 51 20.79 -11.02 4.48
C VAL A 51 21.32 -12.38 4.01
N GLY A 52 20.48 -13.40 4.08
CA GLY A 52 20.78 -14.73 3.56
C GLY A 52 20.45 -14.86 2.06
N PRO A 53 21.02 -15.88 1.38
CA PRO A 53 20.75 -16.16 -0.03
C PRO A 53 19.27 -16.48 -0.28
N ALA A 54 18.81 -16.25 -1.50
CA ALA A 54 17.48 -16.59 -1.96
C ALA A 54 17.50 -17.13 -3.40
N VAL A 55 16.52 -17.98 -3.73
CA VAL A 55 16.13 -18.19 -5.13
C VAL A 55 15.20 -17.05 -5.53
N ILE A 56 15.44 -16.42 -6.67
CA ILE A 56 14.61 -15.34 -7.20
C ILE A 56 14.04 -15.80 -8.54
N VAL A 57 12.71 -15.95 -8.62
CA VAL A 57 12.04 -16.40 -9.84
C VAL A 57 11.53 -15.20 -10.61
N GLY A 58 12.16 -14.91 -11.76
CA GLY A 58 11.79 -13.82 -12.67
C GLY A 58 12.68 -12.59 -12.56
N GLY A 59 13.63 -12.46 -13.48
CA GLY A 59 14.59 -11.35 -13.58
C GLY A 59 14.03 -10.01 -14.09
N GLY A 60 12.78 -9.67 -13.72
CA GLY A 60 12.18 -8.38 -13.97
C GLY A 60 12.66 -7.30 -12.99
N ARG A 61 12.02 -6.12 -13.04
CA ARG A 61 12.36 -4.95 -12.21
C ARG A 61 12.44 -5.27 -10.70
N VAL A 62 11.42 -5.94 -10.16
CA VAL A 62 11.36 -6.32 -8.73
C VAL A 62 12.38 -7.41 -8.41
N GLY A 63 12.47 -8.47 -9.23
CA GLY A 63 13.41 -9.57 -8.99
C GLY A 63 14.88 -9.14 -9.02
N ARG A 64 15.27 -8.24 -9.94
CA ARG A 64 16.61 -7.66 -9.94
C ARG A 64 16.86 -6.75 -8.74
N ALA A 65 15.93 -5.85 -8.40
CA ALA A 65 16.07 -5.04 -7.19
C ALA A 65 16.24 -5.89 -5.92
N LEU A 66 15.51 -7.01 -5.80
CA LEU A 66 15.68 -7.95 -4.68
C LEU A 66 17.02 -8.69 -4.71
N GLN A 67 17.58 -8.98 -5.89
CA GLN A 67 18.90 -9.57 -6.05
C GLN A 67 20.01 -8.58 -5.67
N ASP A 68 19.87 -7.31 -6.05
CA ASP A 68 20.81 -6.23 -5.74
C ASP A 68 20.82 -5.92 -4.22
N MET A 69 19.75 -6.27 -3.49
CA MET A 69 19.65 -6.24 -2.01
C MET A 69 20.20 -7.49 -1.32
N GLY A 70 20.64 -8.50 -2.08
CA GLY A 70 21.13 -9.77 -1.54
C GLY A 70 22.54 -9.72 -0.99
N SER A 71 23.06 -10.89 -0.60
CA SER A 71 24.48 -11.06 -0.24
C SER A 71 25.43 -11.18 -1.44
N GLY A 72 24.87 -11.30 -2.66
CA GLY A 72 25.58 -11.70 -3.88
C GLY A 72 25.46 -13.19 -4.21
N ASP A 73 24.96 -14.02 -3.27
CA ASP A 73 24.85 -15.48 -3.39
C ASP A 73 23.48 -15.94 -3.95
N ASP A 74 22.66 -15.04 -4.48
CA ASP A 74 21.30 -15.34 -4.94
C ASP A 74 21.27 -16.05 -6.29
N LEU A 75 20.45 -17.09 -6.39
CA LEU A 75 20.17 -17.75 -7.66
C LEU A 75 18.98 -17.09 -8.35
N LEU A 76 19.23 -16.41 -9.47
CA LEU A 76 18.17 -15.95 -10.36
C LEU A 76 17.72 -17.06 -11.32
N VAL A 77 16.47 -17.50 -11.18
CA VAL A 77 15.79 -18.45 -12.06
C VAL A 77 14.96 -17.70 -13.11
N LYS A 78 15.17 -18.02 -14.38
CA LYS A 78 14.45 -17.46 -15.54
C LYS A 78 13.35 -18.40 -16.05
N ARG A 79 12.57 -17.91 -17.01
CA ARG A 79 11.51 -18.70 -17.67
C ARG A 79 12.11 -19.96 -18.31
N GLY A 80 11.61 -21.13 -17.91
CA GLY A 80 12.07 -22.44 -18.41
C GLY A 80 13.22 -23.07 -17.63
N GLU A 81 13.81 -22.36 -16.66
CA GLU A 81 14.78 -22.93 -15.71
C GLU A 81 14.02 -23.52 -14.50
N ALA A 82 14.53 -24.62 -13.94
CA ALA A 82 13.95 -25.25 -12.76
C ALA A 82 14.46 -24.60 -11.46
N VAL A 83 13.61 -24.52 -10.44
CA VAL A 83 14.04 -24.16 -9.08
C VAL A 83 14.79 -25.35 -8.47
N PRO A 84 16.01 -25.18 -7.96
CA PRO A 84 16.78 -26.26 -7.35
C PRO A 84 16.11 -26.80 -6.08
N LEU A 85 16.18 -28.11 -5.88
CA LEU A 85 15.69 -28.77 -4.67
C LEU A 85 16.51 -28.35 -3.43
N ASP A 86 17.83 -28.37 -3.56
CA ASP A 86 18.79 -28.32 -2.44
C ASP A 86 19.30 -26.91 -2.10
N PHE A 87 18.73 -25.85 -2.69
CA PHE A 87 19.09 -24.47 -2.36
C PHE A 87 18.38 -24.04 -1.08
N GLU A 88 19.13 -23.77 -0.02
CA GLU A 88 18.61 -23.27 1.25
C GLU A 88 18.12 -21.82 1.15
N GLY A 89 16.98 -21.52 1.78
CA GLY A 89 16.41 -20.17 1.82
C GLY A 89 15.07 -20.02 1.10
N PRO A 90 14.53 -18.79 1.04
CA PRO A 90 13.26 -18.49 0.39
C PRO A 90 13.34 -18.52 -1.13
N ILE A 91 12.19 -18.75 -1.76
CA ILE A 91 11.97 -18.65 -3.21
C ILE A 91 11.08 -17.41 -3.45
N LEU A 92 11.70 -16.29 -3.83
CA LEU A 92 11.04 -15.01 -4.05
C LEU A 92 10.42 -14.99 -5.46
N VAL A 93 9.10 -15.12 -5.54
CA VAL A 93 8.35 -15.17 -6.81
C VAL A 93 8.05 -13.76 -7.30
N CYS A 94 8.76 -13.33 -8.35
CA CYS A 94 8.72 -11.97 -8.91
C CYS A 94 8.18 -11.92 -10.35
N THR A 95 7.53 -12.99 -10.80
CA THR A 95 6.86 -13.08 -12.11
C THR A 95 5.51 -12.36 -12.11
N ARG A 96 4.89 -12.26 -13.30
CA ARG A 96 3.48 -11.83 -13.42
C ARG A 96 2.55 -12.91 -12.87
N ASN A 97 1.34 -12.51 -12.49
CA ASN A 97 0.34 -13.43 -11.94
C ASN A 97 -0.05 -14.55 -12.94
N ASP A 98 -0.05 -14.24 -14.24
CA ASP A 98 -0.40 -15.22 -15.29
C ASP A 98 0.73 -16.25 -15.58
N ASP A 99 1.93 -16.03 -15.03
CA ASP A 99 3.06 -16.98 -15.12
C ASP A 99 3.13 -17.95 -13.92
N LEU A 100 2.28 -17.78 -12.89
CA LEU A 100 2.45 -18.48 -11.61
C LEU A 100 2.26 -20.00 -11.66
N ASP A 101 1.39 -20.50 -12.54
CA ASP A 101 1.22 -21.95 -12.71
C ASP A 101 2.53 -22.59 -13.21
N ALA A 102 3.23 -21.93 -14.14
CA ALA A 102 4.54 -22.38 -14.62
C ALA A 102 5.65 -22.26 -13.56
N VAL A 103 5.52 -21.34 -12.59
CA VAL A 103 6.43 -21.29 -11.42
C VAL A 103 6.21 -22.49 -10.52
N LEU A 104 4.97 -22.93 -10.31
CA LEU A 104 4.68 -24.15 -9.55
C LEU A 104 5.20 -25.40 -10.27
N ASP A 105 4.98 -25.50 -11.58
CA ASP A 105 5.44 -26.62 -12.40
C ASP A 105 6.98 -26.75 -12.42
N SER A 106 7.71 -25.62 -12.35
CA SER A 106 9.18 -25.59 -12.26
C SER A 106 9.74 -25.64 -10.83
N THR A 107 8.87 -25.67 -9.80
CA THR A 107 9.28 -25.72 -8.39
C THR A 107 9.02 -27.10 -7.78
N PRO A 108 10.02 -27.75 -7.14
CA PRO A 108 9.80 -29.03 -6.45
C PRO A 108 8.70 -28.93 -5.40
N LYS A 109 7.72 -29.85 -5.45
CA LYS A 109 6.48 -29.76 -4.64
C LYS A 109 6.71 -29.72 -3.12
N SER A 110 7.82 -30.30 -2.64
CA SER A 110 8.26 -30.21 -1.24
C SER A 110 8.56 -28.78 -0.78
N ARG A 111 8.96 -27.89 -1.71
CA ARG A 111 9.29 -26.48 -1.44
C ARG A 111 8.06 -25.57 -1.42
N TRP A 112 6.91 -26.01 -1.94
CA TRP A 112 5.74 -25.14 -2.20
C TRP A 112 5.22 -24.42 -0.93
N ASN A 113 4.81 -25.18 0.09
CA ASN A 113 4.36 -24.62 1.37
C ASN A 113 5.53 -24.34 2.35
N ALA A 114 6.75 -24.72 1.99
CA ALA A 114 7.93 -24.50 2.81
C ALA A 114 8.58 -23.13 2.54
N ASP A 115 8.73 -22.74 1.28
CA ASP A 115 9.68 -21.68 0.89
C ASP A 115 9.22 -20.70 -0.18
N LEU A 116 8.07 -20.91 -0.85
CA LEU A 116 7.54 -19.92 -1.79
C LEU A 116 7.11 -18.63 -1.06
N VAL A 117 7.55 -17.49 -1.61
CA VAL A 117 7.18 -16.14 -1.15
C VAL A 117 6.71 -15.31 -2.35
N PHE A 118 5.44 -14.91 -2.35
CA PHE A 118 4.77 -14.26 -3.47
C PHE A 118 4.77 -12.72 -3.34
N PHE A 119 5.32 -12.01 -4.33
CA PHE A 119 5.34 -10.54 -4.43
C PHE A 119 4.22 -9.97 -5.33
N GLN A 120 3.20 -10.78 -5.62
CA GLN A 120 2.17 -10.47 -6.60
C GLN A 120 1.17 -9.42 -6.09
N ASN A 121 0.56 -8.69 -7.03
CA ASN A 121 -0.50 -7.72 -6.72
C ASN A 121 -1.87 -8.35 -6.95
N GLY A 122 -2.84 -7.94 -6.13
CA GLY A 122 -4.23 -8.39 -6.25
C GLY A 122 -4.60 -9.51 -5.28
N MET A 123 -5.79 -10.07 -5.48
CA MET A 123 -6.40 -11.09 -4.64
C MET A 123 -5.89 -12.48 -5.04
N MET A 124 -4.85 -12.94 -4.35
CA MET A 124 -4.22 -14.23 -4.64
C MET A 124 -4.92 -15.43 -3.98
N GLU A 125 -5.73 -15.19 -2.96
CA GLU A 125 -6.35 -16.22 -2.10
C GLU A 125 -7.09 -17.33 -2.88
N PRO A 126 -7.98 -17.06 -3.86
CA PRO A 126 -8.67 -18.13 -4.61
C PRO A 126 -7.72 -19.01 -5.44
N TRP A 127 -6.58 -18.46 -5.90
CA TRP A 127 -5.55 -19.24 -6.57
C TRP A 127 -4.76 -20.08 -5.57
N PHE A 128 -4.35 -19.51 -4.43
CA PHE A 128 -3.67 -20.28 -3.38
C PHE A 128 -4.53 -21.45 -2.88
N GLU A 129 -5.82 -21.24 -2.63
CA GLU A 129 -6.76 -22.30 -2.26
C GLU A 129 -6.77 -23.42 -3.31
N SER A 130 -6.89 -23.06 -4.59
CA SER A 130 -6.90 -24.04 -5.71
C SER A 130 -5.63 -24.88 -5.85
N LYS A 131 -4.52 -24.45 -5.23
CA LYS A 131 -3.20 -25.11 -5.28
C LYS A 131 -2.78 -25.72 -3.94
N GLY A 132 -3.55 -25.52 -2.87
CA GLY A 132 -3.17 -25.94 -1.51
C GLY A 132 -2.02 -25.12 -0.91
N LEU A 133 -2.00 -23.80 -1.16
CA LEU A 133 -0.97 -22.83 -0.76
C LEU A 133 -1.45 -21.84 0.32
N GLY A 134 -2.44 -22.21 1.14
CA GLY A 134 -3.17 -21.29 2.03
C GLY A 134 -2.36 -20.59 3.15
N ASP A 135 -1.13 -21.03 3.39
CA ASP A 135 -0.17 -20.45 4.35
C ASP A 135 1.17 -20.07 3.68
N ALA A 136 1.20 -19.99 2.34
CA ALA A 136 2.39 -19.57 1.61
C ALA A 136 2.82 -18.14 1.97
N GLY A 137 4.12 -17.88 1.91
CA GLY A 137 4.67 -16.56 2.20
C GLY A 137 4.21 -15.52 1.20
N GLN A 138 3.97 -14.29 1.65
CA GLN A 138 3.46 -13.21 0.79
C GLN A 138 4.07 -11.87 1.16
N VAL A 139 4.15 -10.97 0.17
CA VAL A 139 4.68 -9.61 0.33
C VAL A 139 3.79 -8.60 -0.39
N LEU A 140 3.18 -7.72 0.39
CA LEU A 140 2.46 -6.54 -0.10
C LEU A 140 3.49 -5.46 -0.44
N ALA A 141 4.12 -5.54 -1.60
CA ALA A 141 5.10 -4.55 -2.03
C ALA A 141 4.46 -3.17 -2.28
N TYR A 142 4.75 -2.18 -1.44
CA TYR A 142 4.34 -0.77 -1.63
C TYR A 142 5.47 0.12 -2.16
N PHE A 143 6.62 -0.48 -2.50
CA PHE A 143 7.71 0.21 -3.19
C PHE A 143 7.56 0.16 -4.71
N ALA A 144 8.15 1.12 -5.41
CA ALA A 144 8.15 1.20 -6.87
C ALA A 144 9.57 1.10 -7.44
N VAL A 145 9.78 0.18 -8.40
CA VAL A 145 10.98 0.16 -9.25
C VAL A 145 10.59 0.74 -10.61
N SER A 146 11.03 1.96 -10.89
CA SER A 146 10.65 2.70 -12.11
C SER A 146 11.20 2.02 -13.37
N LYS A 147 12.52 1.86 -13.48
CA LYS A 147 13.17 1.09 -14.57
C LYS A 147 14.08 -0.01 -14.02
N LEU A 148 14.50 -0.92 -14.90
CA LEU A 148 15.42 -2.00 -14.53
C LEU A 148 16.78 -1.41 -14.15
N GLY A 149 17.31 -1.77 -12.98
CA GLY A 149 18.58 -1.25 -12.44
C GLY A 149 18.48 0.14 -11.79
N GLU A 150 17.29 0.76 -11.73
CA GLU A 150 17.06 1.92 -10.85
C GLU A 150 16.74 1.45 -9.42
N PRO A 151 17.21 2.15 -8.38
CA PRO A 151 16.87 1.81 -7.00
C PRO A 151 15.36 1.96 -6.76
N PRO A 152 14.74 1.07 -5.95
CA PRO A 152 13.34 1.21 -5.58
C PRO A 152 13.09 2.43 -4.71
N ILE A 153 11.91 3.03 -4.88
CA ILE A 153 11.37 4.10 -4.05
C ILE A 153 10.41 3.48 -3.04
N ASP A 154 10.63 3.72 -1.75
CA ASP A 154 9.79 3.21 -0.66
C ASP A 154 8.41 3.88 -0.63
N GLY A 155 7.37 3.12 -0.28
CA GLY A 155 5.98 3.57 -0.20
C GLY A 155 5.65 4.28 1.12
N LYS A 156 6.57 5.09 1.65
CA LYS A 156 6.35 5.89 2.86
C LYS A 156 5.53 7.13 2.53
N THR A 157 4.63 7.49 3.45
CA THR A 157 3.73 8.65 3.30
C THR A 157 3.75 9.51 4.56
N ASP A 158 3.06 10.65 4.50
CA ASP A 158 2.70 11.48 5.65
C ASP A 158 1.82 10.73 6.67
N THR A 159 0.91 9.86 6.21
CA THR A 159 0.07 9.01 7.07
C THR A 159 0.77 7.75 7.60
N ASN A 160 1.83 7.31 6.91
CA ASN A 160 2.54 6.06 7.19
C ASN A 160 4.07 6.26 7.02
N PRO A 161 4.72 7.03 7.91
CA PRO A 161 6.16 7.27 7.87
C PRO A 161 7.00 6.01 8.13
N GLU A 162 6.41 5.01 8.80
CA GLU A 162 6.99 3.67 8.98
C GLU A 162 6.94 2.82 7.69
N GLY A 163 6.08 3.19 6.74
CA GLY A 163 5.92 2.56 5.43
C GLY A 163 4.82 1.49 5.36
N LEU A 164 4.34 1.25 4.14
CA LEU A 164 3.19 0.38 3.87
C LEU A 164 3.57 -1.05 3.44
N THR A 165 4.83 -1.32 3.09
CA THR A 165 5.25 -2.66 2.67
C THR A 165 5.14 -3.64 3.83
N ALA A 166 4.54 -4.81 3.60
CA ALA A 166 4.36 -5.84 4.63
C ALA A 166 4.64 -7.24 4.09
N ALA A 167 5.16 -8.12 4.95
CA ALA A 167 5.42 -9.53 4.65
C ALA A 167 4.75 -10.45 5.67
N TYR A 168 4.33 -11.63 5.22
CA TYR A 168 3.69 -12.70 6.00
C TYR A 168 4.30 -14.07 5.67
N GLY A 169 4.22 -15.00 6.63
CA GLY A 169 4.67 -16.39 6.54
C GLY A 169 6.10 -16.61 7.05
N LYS A 170 6.56 -17.87 7.02
CA LYS A 170 7.86 -18.36 7.55
C LYS A 170 9.05 -17.43 7.25
N TRP A 171 9.13 -16.91 6.04
CA TRP A 171 10.26 -16.11 5.55
C TRP A 171 10.08 -14.59 5.71
N ALA A 172 8.99 -14.11 6.31
CA ALA A 172 8.68 -12.67 6.39
C ALA A 172 9.81 -11.85 7.03
N SER A 173 10.44 -12.33 8.11
CA SER A 173 11.56 -11.64 8.76
C SER A 173 12.82 -11.58 7.89
N ALA A 174 13.10 -12.62 7.09
CA ALA A 174 14.22 -12.64 6.16
C ALA A 174 14.00 -11.69 4.97
N VAL A 175 12.77 -11.64 4.47
CA VAL A 175 12.32 -10.66 3.47
C VAL A 175 12.43 -9.24 4.00
N ALA A 176 11.95 -8.99 5.22
CA ALA A 176 12.01 -7.68 5.84
C ALA A 176 13.46 -7.20 6.01
N ALA A 177 14.36 -8.07 6.49
CA ALA A 177 15.80 -7.77 6.58
C ALA A 177 16.42 -7.44 5.21
N ARG A 178 16.07 -8.18 4.15
CA ARG A 178 16.53 -7.90 2.78
C ARG A 178 16.03 -6.55 2.26
N LEU A 179 14.74 -6.25 2.43
CA LEU A 179 14.16 -4.97 2.01
C LEU A 179 14.80 -3.80 2.79
N GLN A 180 15.03 -3.97 4.09
CA GLN A 180 15.70 -2.98 4.95
C GLN A 180 17.17 -2.75 4.55
N ALA A 181 17.90 -3.80 4.15
CA ALA A 181 19.24 -3.66 3.57
C ALA A 181 19.23 -2.86 2.25
N GLY A 182 18.14 -2.96 1.49
CA GLY A 182 17.85 -2.11 0.33
C GLY A 182 17.33 -0.69 0.65
N GLY A 183 17.28 -0.28 1.92
CA GLY A 183 16.76 1.02 2.34
C GLY A 183 15.22 1.14 2.35
N LEU A 184 14.49 0.03 2.16
CA LEU A 184 13.02 0.00 2.13
C LEU A 184 12.42 -0.38 3.48
N SER A 185 11.24 0.16 3.77
CA SER A 185 10.37 -0.34 4.83
C SER A 185 9.90 -1.77 4.54
N CYS A 186 9.71 -2.55 5.62
CA CYS A 186 8.90 -3.75 5.60
C CYS A 186 8.43 -4.08 7.02
N LYS A 187 7.11 -4.20 7.18
CA LYS A 187 6.47 -4.80 8.37
C LYS A 187 6.50 -6.32 8.26
N VAL A 188 6.59 -7.00 9.39
CA VAL A 188 6.24 -8.43 9.51
C VAL A 188 4.89 -8.48 10.21
N LEU A 189 3.91 -9.15 9.60
CA LEU A 189 2.54 -9.20 10.11
C LEU A 189 2.06 -10.64 10.27
N GLU A 190 1.21 -10.84 11.27
CA GLU A 190 0.43 -12.07 11.42
C GLU A 190 -0.74 -12.12 10.43
N LYS A 191 -1.29 -13.32 10.23
CA LYS A 191 -2.23 -13.63 9.13
C LYS A 191 -3.40 -12.64 9.04
N ALA A 192 -4.04 -12.31 10.17
CA ALA A 192 -5.22 -11.44 10.21
C ALA A 192 -4.91 -9.99 9.79
N ASP A 193 -3.83 -9.40 10.32
CA ASP A 193 -3.44 -8.02 9.99
C ASP A 193 -2.88 -7.92 8.57
N PHE A 194 -2.19 -8.96 8.10
CA PHE A 194 -1.79 -9.08 6.70
C PHE A 194 -2.99 -9.14 5.76
N GLN A 195 -4.03 -9.93 6.08
CA GLN A 195 -5.25 -10.02 5.29
C GLN A 195 -5.99 -8.68 5.19
N LYS A 196 -6.08 -7.90 6.27
CA LYS A 196 -6.62 -6.53 6.22
C LYS A 196 -5.84 -5.64 5.25
N GLN A 197 -4.51 -5.55 5.38
CA GLN A 197 -3.68 -4.72 4.49
C GLN A 197 -3.69 -5.22 3.04
N MET A 198 -3.82 -6.53 2.80
CA MET A 198 -4.00 -7.09 1.47
C MET A 198 -5.29 -6.57 0.83
N LEU A 199 -6.37 -6.50 1.60
CA LEU A 199 -7.66 -5.98 1.14
C LEU A 199 -7.63 -4.45 0.98
N GLU A 200 -6.98 -3.68 1.85
CA GLU A 200 -6.76 -2.24 1.63
C GLU A 200 -6.03 -1.98 0.31
N LYS A 201 -4.96 -2.75 0.03
CA LYS A 201 -4.20 -2.66 -1.22
C LYS A 201 -5.03 -3.05 -2.44
N LEU A 202 -5.88 -4.06 -2.29
CA LEU A 202 -6.79 -4.52 -3.34
C LEU A 202 -7.87 -3.47 -3.65
N ILE A 203 -8.45 -2.85 -2.62
CA ILE A 203 -9.41 -1.75 -2.74
C ILE A 203 -8.75 -0.57 -3.46
N TRP A 204 -7.55 -0.15 -3.02
CA TRP A 204 -6.78 0.91 -3.66
C TRP A 204 -6.56 0.66 -5.15
N ILE A 205 -5.98 -0.49 -5.51
CA ILE A 205 -5.60 -0.78 -6.90
C ILE A 205 -6.81 -1.05 -7.79
N SER A 206 -7.94 -1.47 -7.22
CA SER A 206 -9.21 -1.63 -7.94
C SER A 206 -9.85 -0.26 -8.18
N ALA A 207 -9.99 0.56 -7.14
CA ALA A 207 -10.68 1.84 -7.19
C ALA A 207 -9.93 2.89 -8.03
N PHE A 208 -8.66 3.17 -7.73
CA PHE A 208 -7.89 4.21 -8.43
C PHE A 208 -7.70 3.88 -9.93
N MET A 209 -7.50 2.60 -10.26
CA MET A 209 -7.28 2.17 -11.65
C MET A 209 -8.58 2.11 -12.44
N LEU A 210 -9.72 1.85 -11.79
CA LEU A 210 -11.04 1.88 -12.44
C LEU A 210 -11.49 3.32 -12.69
N VAL A 211 -11.48 4.19 -11.66
CA VAL A 211 -11.86 5.60 -11.81
C VAL A 211 -11.00 6.28 -12.87
N GLY A 212 -9.68 6.13 -12.81
CA GLY A 212 -8.80 6.73 -13.81
C GLY A 212 -9.00 6.18 -15.22
N ALA A 213 -9.41 4.91 -15.39
CA ALA A 213 -9.75 4.37 -16.69
C ALA A 213 -11.06 4.96 -17.28
N ARG A 214 -11.95 5.52 -16.45
CA ARG A 214 -13.14 6.30 -16.88
C ARG A 214 -12.79 7.71 -17.38
N HIS A 215 -11.59 8.20 -17.05
CA HIS A 215 -11.13 9.55 -17.39
C HIS A 215 -9.87 9.44 -18.28
N PRO A 216 -10.02 9.34 -19.63
CA PRO A 216 -8.92 8.98 -20.53
C PRO A 216 -7.65 9.82 -20.35
N GLY A 217 -6.55 9.16 -20.01
CA GLY A 217 -5.26 9.79 -19.76
C GLY A 217 -4.99 10.18 -18.30
N ALA A 218 -5.94 10.00 -17.38
CA ALA A 218 -5.74 10.29 -15.97
C ALA A 218 -4.61 9.45 -15.34
N THR A 219 -3.74 10.12 -14.58
CA THR A 219 -2.78 9.46 -13.69
C THR A 219 -3.41 9.20 -12.32
N VAL A 220 -2.75 8.39 -11.49
CA VAL A 220 -3.21 8.16 -10.10
C VAL A 220 -3.36 9.47 -9.31
N GLY A 221 -2.49 10.46 -9.56
CA GLY A 221 -2.58 11.78 -8.94
C GLY A 221 -3.75 12.62 -9.46
N ALA A 222 -4.10 12.50 -10.74
CA ALA A 222 -5.30 13.14 -11.28
C ALA A 222 -6.58 12.54 -10.64
N VAL A 223 -6.61 11.21 -10.42
CA VAL A 223 -7.72 10.57 -9.68
C VAL A 223 -7.82 11.06 -8.24
N GLU A 224 -6.70 11.17 -7.52
CA GLU A 224 -6.69 11.64 -6.13
C GLU A 224 -7.13 13.11 -5.97
N LYS A 225 -6.82 13.95 -6.96
CA LYS A 225 -7.02 15.41 -6.89
C LYS A 225 -8.31 15.88 -7.57
N GLU A 226 -8.63 15.34 -8.75
CA GLU A 226 -9.68 15.87 -9.64
C GLU A 226 -10.93 15.00 -9.62
N PHE A 227 -10.77 13.69 -9.40
CA PHE A 227 -11.87 12.70 -9.33
C PHE A 227 -12.07 12.13 -7.91
N ARG A 228 -11.75 12.94 -6.89
CA ARG A 228 -11.72 12.49 -5.48
C ARG A 228 -13.05 11.90 -5.02
N SER A 229 -14.18 12.56 -5.30
CA SER A 229 -15.51 12.08 -4.89
C SER A 229 -15.86 10.72 -5.50
N GLU A 230 -15.46 10.47 -6.75
CA GLU A 230 -15.68 9.18 -7.40
C GLU A 230 -14.86 8.06 -6.73
N VAL A 231 -13.56 8.31 -6.48
CA VAL A 231 -12.70 7.30 -5.86
C VAL A 231 -13.04 7.07 -4.38
N SER A 232 -13.40 8.10 -3.61
CA SER A 232 -13.92 7.96 -2.24
C SER A 232 -15.20 7.10 -2.19
N SER A 233 -16.13 7.34 -3.12
CA SER A 233 -17.38 6.57 -3.21
C SER A 233 -17.12 5.09 -3.50
N LEU A 234 -16.21 4.81 -4.45
CA LEU A 234 -15.86 3.45 -4.81
C LEU A 234 -15.02 2.75 -3.73
N ILE A 235 -14.07 3.44 -3.08
CA ILE A 235 -13.34 2.90 -1.91
C ILE A 235 -14.34 2.46 -0.83
N SER A 236 -15.34 3.29 -0.53
CA SER A 236 -16.38 2.99 0.48
C SER A 236 -17.21 1.76 0.12
N GLU A 237 -17.63 1.64 -1.15
CA GLU A 237 -18.38 0.47 -1.64
C GLU A 237 -17.56 -0.82 -1.55
N LEU A 238 -16.35 -0.80 -2.13
CA LEU A 238 -15.47 -1.97 -2.15
C LEU A 238 -15.02 -2.39 -0.73
N ALA A 239 -14.83 -1.43 0.17
CA ALA A 239 -14.57 -1.68 1.59
C ALA A 239 -15.73 -2.40 2.27
N SER A 240 -16.97 -1.94 2.06
CA SER A 240 -18.18 -2.57 2.61
C SER A 240 -18.31 -4.03 2.13
N ALA A 241 -18.13 -4.26 0.83
CA ALA A 241 -18.20 -5.60 0.26
C ALA A 241 -17.07 -6.53 0.76
N ALA A 242 -15.84 -6.03 0.85
CA ALA A 242 -14.70 -6.79 1.39
C ALA A 242 -14.88 -7.14 2.87
N ALA A 243 -15.33 -6.17 3.68
CA ALA A 243 -15.62 -6.36 5.10
C ALA A 243 -16.69 -7.42 5.33
N ALA A 244 -17.78 -7.39 4.54
CA ALA A 244 -18.87 -8.35 4.60
C ALA A 244 -18.45 -9.77 4.18
N GLU A 245 -17.73 -9.93 3.05
CA GLU A 245 -17.30 -11.25 2.57
C GLU A 245 -16.23 -11.89 3.48
N LYS A 246 -15.36 -11.08 4.10
CA LYS A 246 -14.25 -11.57 4.94
C LYS A 246 -14.51 -11.49 6.45
N SER A 247 -15.65 -10.95 6.87
CA SER A 247 -16.01 -10.74 8.28
C SER A 247 -14.94 -9.94 9.06
N ILE A 248 -14.42 -8.87 8.45
CA ILE A 248 -13.41 -7.99 9.04
C ILE A 248 -13.92 -6.57 9.25
N THR A 249 -13.24 -5.85 10.15
CA THR A 249 -13.37 -4.40 10.31
C THR A 249 -12.04 -3.77 9.89
N PHE A 250 -12.08 -2.78 8.98
CA PHE A 250 -10.94 -1.96 8.61
C PHE A 250 -10.68 -0.87 9.64
N GLU A 251 -9.43 -0.42 9.74
CA GLU A 251 -9.01 0.68 10.59
C GLU A 251 -9.48 2.04 10.03
N ASP A 252 -9.92 2.93 10.92
CA ASP A 252 -10.38 4.30 10.60
C ASP A 252 -9.41 5.07 9.69
N ALA A 253 -9.93 6.04 8.92
CA ALA A 253 -9.15 6.86 7.97
C ALA A 253 -8.40 6.07 6.88
N MET A 254 -8.90 4.87 6.51
CA MET A 254 -8.40 4.10 5.35
C MET A 254 -8.36 4.94 4.07
N GLU A 255 -9.41 5.69 3.75
CA GLU A 255 -9.44 6.53 2.54
C GLU A 255 -8.26 7.50 2.49
N ASP A 256 -7.91 8.13 3.61
CA ASP A 256 -6.79 9.06 3.69
C ASP A 256 -5.44 8.37 3.53
N ARG A 257 -5.25 7.17 4.10
CA ARG A 257 -4.06 6.33 3.84
C ARG A 257 -3.93 5.98 2.35
N LEU A 258 -5.02 5.53 1.74
CA LEU A 258 -5.04 5.14 0.34
C LEU A 258 -4.74 6.32 -0.59
N CYS A 259 -5.26 7.51 -0.28
CA CYS A 259 -4.98 8.73 -1.03
C CYS A 259 -3.56 9.27 -0.78
N ALA A 260 -3.05 9.17 0.45
CA ALA A 260 -1.65 9.48 0.76
C ALA A 260 -0.67 8.64 -0.05
N TYR A 261 -0.92 7.34 -0.18
CA TYR A 261 -0.13 6.48 -1.06
C TYR A 261 -0.30 6.87 -2.54
N SER A 262 -1.52 7.18 -2.99
CA SER A 262 -1.76 7.69 -4.35
C SER A 262 -0.94 8.93 -4.69
N ARG A 263 -0.72 9.85 -3.74
CA ARG A 263 0.17 11.01 -3.94
C ARG A 263 1.63 10.60 -4.15
N ALA A 264 2.13 9.60 -3.44
CA ALA A 264 3.49 9.07 -3.62
C ALA A 264 3.70 8.42 -5.01
N VAL A 265 2.65 7.85 -5.60
CA VAL A 265 2.66 7.23 -6.95
C VAL A 265 1.90 8.04 -8.01
N ALA A 266 1.75 9.36 -7.80
CA ALA A 266 0.86 10.24 -8.57
C ALA A 266 1.08 10.26 -10.10
N HIS A 267 2.29 9.94 -10.56
CA HIS A 267 2.67 9.97 -11.98
C HIS A 267 2.33 8.68 -12.75
N PHE A 268 1.92 7.60 -12.07
CA PHE A 268 1.60 6.34 -12.75
C PHE A 268 0.31 6.47 -13.57
N PRO A 269 0.28 5.95 -14.82
CA PRO A 269 -0.92 5.93 -15.65
C PRO A 269 -1.92 4.92 -15.09
N THR A 270 -3.19 5.28 -15.09
CA THR A 270 -4.28 4.38 -14.68
C THR A 270 -4.73 3.50 -15.86
N ALA A 271 -5.13 2.26 -15.55
CA ALA A 271 -5.74 1.33 -16.49
C ALA A 271 -6.26 0.10 -15.74
N VAL A 272 -7.44 -0.40 -16.12
CA VAL A 272 -7.89 -1.72 -15.65
C VAL A 272 -7.01 -2.80 -16.29
N LYS A 273 -6.19 -3.46 -15.48
CA LYS A 273 -5.23 -4.50 -15.85
C LYS A 273 -5.31 -5.66 -14.86
N GLU A 274 -4.83 -6.83 -15.27
CA GLU A 274 -4.83 -8.04 -14.43
C GLU A 274 -6.22 -8.33 -13.85
N PHE A 275 -7.28 -8.17 -14.66
CA PHE A 275 -8.66 -8.08 -14.19
C PHE A 275 -9.04 -9.19 -13.20
N LYS A 276 -8.79 -10.46 -13.56
CA LYS A 276 -9.00 -11.66 -12.70
C LYS A 276 -8.49 -11.47 -11.27
N TRP A 277 -7.34 -10.82 -11.12
CA TRP A 277 -6.60 -10.67 -9.88
C TRP A 277 -6.95 -9.38 -9.13
N ARG A 278 -7.55 -8.38 -9.78
CA ARG A 278 -7.90 -7.09 -9.17
C ARG A 278 -9.42 -6.94 -9.07
N ASN A 279 -10.00 -6.11 -9.95
CA ASN A 279 -11.45 -5.85 -10.04
C ASN A 279 -12.31 -7.13 -10.19
N GLY A 280 -11.77 -8.20 -10.78
CA GLY A 280 -12.46 -9.47 -10.99
C GLY A 280 -12.87 -10.18 -9.70
N TRP A 281 -12.21 -9.94 -8.57
CA TRP A 281 -12.65 -10.50 -7.28
C TRP A 281 -13.96 -9.84 -6.80
N PHE A 282 -14.01 -8.51 -6.76
CA PHE A 282 -15.23 -7.77 -6.40
C PHE A 282 -16.39 -8.08 -7.35
N TYR A 283 -16.14 -8.09 -8.66
CA TYR A 283 -17.16 -8.45 -9.65
C TYR A 283 -17.63 -9.92 -9.53
N ALA A 284 -16.81 -10.83 -9.00
CA ALA A 284 -17.25 -12.18 -8.66
C ALA A 284 -18.22 -12.18 -7.45
N LEU A 285 -18.04 -11.30 -6.47
CA LEU A 285 -18.99 -11.09 -5.36
C LEU A 285 -20.34 -10.57 -5.89
N SER A 286 -20.31 -9.60 -6.81
CA SER A 286 -21.49 -9.09 -7.52
C SER A 286 -22.27 -10.21 -8.21
N LYS A 287 -21.60 -11.01 -9.05
CA LYS A 287 -22.25 -12.15 -9.71
C LYS A 287 -22.77 -13.21 -8.74
N LYS A 288 -22.02 -13.52 -7.67
CA LYS A 288 -22.42 -14.46 -6.60
C LYS A 288 -23.71 -14.00 -5.90
N ALA A 289 -23.85 -12.71 -5.62
CA ALA A 289 -25.03 -12.14 -4.99
C ALA A 289 -26.25 -12.12 -5.93
N ILE A 290 -26.08 -11.62 -7.15
CA ILE A 290 -27.14 -11.53 -8.17
C ILE A 290 -27.69 -12.91 -8.52
N ALA A 291 -26.81 -13.91 -8.71
CA ALA A 291 -27.22 -15.30 -8.98
C ALA A 291 -28.00 -15.94 -7.82
N ALA A 292 -27.82 -15.43 -6.59
CA ALA A 292 -28.59 -15.83 -5.41
C ALA A 292 -29.85 -14.97 -5.17
N GLY A 293 -30.25 -14.13 -6.13
CA GLY A 293 -31.41 -13.24 -6.03
C GLY A 293 -31.23 -12.08 -5.03
N LYS A 294 -29.99 -11.77 -4.63
CA LYS A 294 -29.67 -10.67 -3.72
C LYS A 294 -29.28 -9.40 -4.51
N PRO A 295 -29.38 -8.21 -3.89
CA PRO A 295 -28.79 -6.99 -4.45
C PRO A 295 -27.30 -7.16 -4.74
N ASP A 296 -26.79 -6.43 -5.75
CA ASP A 296 -25.36 -6.33 -5.99
C ASP A 296 -24.68 -5.64 -4.78
N PRO A 297 -23.65 -6.23 -4.15
CA PRO A 297 -22.84 -5.59 -3.11
C PRO A 297 -21.89 -4.50 -3.64
N CYS A 298 -21.58 -4.48 -4.94
CA CYS A 298 -20.70 -3.50 -5.59
C CYS A 298 -21.36 -2.85 -6.83
N PRO A 299 -22.54 -2.21 -6.70
CA PRO A 299 -23.30 -1.72 -7.85
C PRO A 299 -22.60 -0.62 -8.66
N LEU A 300 -21.87 0.29 -8.01
CA LEU A 300 -21.09 1.35 -8.67
C LEU A 300 -19.93 0.74 -9.46
N HIS A 301 -19.21 -0.19 -8.84
CA HIS A 301 -18.12 -0.95 -9.46
C HIS A 301 -18.59 -1.72 -10.70
N THR A 302 -19.68 -2.48 -10.57
CA THR A 302 -20.29 -3.24 -11.68
C THR A 302 -20.71 -2.31 -12.82
N ALA A 303 -21.36 -1.18 -12.52
CA ALA A 303 -21.79 -0.22 -13.53
C ALA A 303 -20.59 0.37 -14.30
N TRP A 304 -19.53 0.77 -13.59
CA TRP A 304 -18.33 1.35 -14.20
C TRP A 304 -17.48 0.35 -14.98
N LEU A 305 -17.46 -0.93 -14.59
CA LEU A 305 -16.84 -1.98 -15.40
C LEU A 305 -17.59 -2.22 -16.72
N LYS A 306 -18.92 -2.09 -16.73
CA LYS A 306 -19.75 -2.20 -17.94
C LYS A 306 -19.60 -0.96 -18.84
N GLU A 307 -19.59 0.24 -18.25
CA GLU A 307 -19.32 1.51 -18.95
C GLU A 307 -18.02 1.45 -19.77
N LEU A 308 -16.97 0.85 -19.19
CA LEU A 308 -15.67 0.64 -19.84
C LEU A 308 -15.58 -0.60 -20.74
N ASN A 309 -16.66 -1.35 -20.92
CA ASN A 309 -16.69 -2.63 -21.65
C ASN A 309 -15.66 -3.66 -21.15
N VAL A 310 -15.27 -3.59 -19.87
CA VAL A 310 -14.36 -4.57 -19.24
C VAL A 310 -15.10 -5.87 -18.92
N VAL A 311 -16.39 -5.77 -18.62
CA VAL A 311 -17.31 -6.89 -18.41
C VAL A 311 -18.57 -6.69 -19.25
N GLN A 312 -19.28 -7.77 -19.52
CA GLN A 312 -20.57 -7.79 -20.22
C GLN A 312 -21.63 -8.41 -19.29
N ASP A 313 -22.90 -8.33 -19.69
CA ASP A 313 -24.03 -8.98 -19.01
C ASP A 313 -24.01 -10.52 -19.17
#